data_AF-S4P6S2-F1
#
_entry.id   AF-S4P6S2-F1
#
_cell.length_a   1.000
_cell.length_b   1.000
_cell.length_c   1.000
_cell.angle_alpha   90.00
_cell.angle_beta   90.00
_cell.angle_gamma   90.00
#
_symmetry.space_group_name_H-M   'P 1'
#
loop_
_entity.id
_entity.type
_entity.pdbx_description
1 polymer ?
#
loop_
_entity_poly.entity_id
_entity_poly.type
_entity_poly.pdbx_seq_one_letter_code
_entity_poly.pdbx_strand_id
1 'polypeptide(L)'
;MLEQCLDLYDDMFSGLSHWFQSTKFINKVLCCLQASLQSRQHYDTSLAALRCLTAYARGPFSKDLLMSDVDQFLWLHLLPPKFEAQSNGSTKNPLAWKPQEWWRVYAFSLDFISMMVMKHGQFFAGDAITFVGVHLEHLIEAVLLPRQVYNIDALNLCASSLNLVVQLVKFESRWRMENINSLVGIMRSTSACLHQCVMLILRARRSPDLTPQADDMALGPAPTQPAVLHRILEILHMATLCLLSFSPDLLSLLADPRLDLERWQPVVELSFGAPKITYEQFPQLTFGTILSAICLLTKSLNHTYHSEEGSGGGGRSP
;
A
#
# COMPACT_ATOMS: atom_id res chain seq x y z
N MET A 1 16.28 18.80 -7.16
CA MET A 1 17.11 18.96 -8.37
C MET A 1 16.70 17.97 -9.46
N LEU A 2 16.85 16.65 -9.31
CA LEU A 2 16.44 15.69 -10.36
C LEU A 2 14.98 15.88 -10.79
N GLU A 3 14.04 15.94 -9.84
CA GLU A 3 12.62 16.18 -10.12
C GLU A 3 12.41 17.46 -10.95
N GLN A 4 12.99 18.58 -10.50
CA GLN A 4 12.94 19.86 -11.23
C GLN A 4 13.52 19.77 -12.64
N CYS A 5 14.62 19.01 -12.84
CA CYS A 5 15.19 18.80 -14.17
C CYS A 5 14.29 17.95 -15.06
N LEU A 6 13.55 16.99 -14.49
CA LEU A 6 12.60 16.16 -15.22
C LEU A 6 11.29 16.89 -15.52
N ASP A 7 10.88 17.85 -14.69
CA ASP A 7 9.68 18.66 -14.92
C ASP A 7 9.90 19.75 -15.99
N LEU A 8 11.12 20.28 -16.09
CA LEU A 8 11.48 21.38 -17.01
C LEU A 8 12.21 20.91 -18.28
N TYR A 9 12.15 19.60 -18.59
CA TYR A 9 13.02 19.01 -19.61
C TYR A 9 12.74 19.52 -21.03
N ASP A 10 11.47 19.76 -21.39
CA ASP A 10 11.06 20.23 -22.72
C ASP A 10 11.53 21.68 -22.98
N ASP A 11 11.62 22.51 -21.94
CA ASP A 11 11.92 23.94 -22.07
C ASP A 11 13.42 24.28 -21.99
N MET A 12 14.24 23.44 -21.34
CA MET A 12 15.62 23.81 -20.99
C MET A 12 16.71 22.79 -21.35
N PHE A 13 16.41 21.49 -21.53
CA PHE A 13 17.47 20.47 -21.60
C PHE A 13 17.19 19.33 -22.60
N SER A 14 17.19 19.64 -23.91
CA SER A 14 17.04 18.64 -24.98
C SER A 14 18.13 17.54 -24.99
N GLY A 15 19.30 17.78 -24.38
CA GLY A 15 20.39 16.81 -24.24
C GLY A 15 20.31 15.90 -23.00
N LEU A 16 19.31 16.07 -22.12
CA LEU A 16 19.26 15.42 -20.81
C LEU A 16 19.12 13.89 -20.92
N SER A 17 18.32 13.40 -21.87
CA SER A 17 18.18 11.95 -22.14
C SER A 17 19.53 11.33 -22.50
N HIS A 18 20.27 11.97 -23.41
CA HIS A 18 21.58 11.47 -23.83
C HIS A 18 22.59 11.51 -22.68
N TRP A 19 22.51 12.52 -21.81
CA TRP A 19 23.35 12.57 -20.61
C TRP A 19 23.08 11.39 -19.66
N PHE A 20 21.81 11.06 -19.38
CA PHE A 20 21.48 9.92 -18.52
C PHE A 20 21.98 8.59 -19.10
N GLN A 21 21.82 8.40 -20.41
CA GLN A 21 22.26 7.18 -21.10
C GLN A 21 23.79 7.07 -21.15
N SER A 22 24.49 8.12 -21.61
CA SER A 22 25.96 8.12 -21.71
C SER A 22 26.65 7.96 -20.35
N THR A 23 26.07 8.52 -19.29
CA THR A 23 26.61 8.39 -17.94
C THR A 23 26.20 7.09 -17.24
N LYS A 24 25.34 6.27 -17.84
CA LYS A 24 24.72 5.08 -17.24
C LYS A 24 24.14 5.39 -15.86
N PHE A 25 23.42 6.51 -15.76
CA PHE A 25 22.93 7.04 -14.49
C PHE A 25 22.11 6.01 -13.71
N ILE A 26 21.16 5.35 -14.37
CA ILE A 26 20.29 4.34 -13.73
C ILE A 26 21.11 3.17 -13.18
N ASN A 27 22.03 2.60 -13.95
CA ASN A 27 22.86 1.50 -13.48
C ASN A 27 23.71 1.90 -12.27
N LYS A 28 24.21 3.15 -12.21
CA LYS A 28 24.92 3.66 -11.04
C LYS A 28 24.03 3.75 -9.81
N VAL A 29 22.78 4.21 -9.97
CA VAL A 29 21.80 4.26 -8.87
C VAL A 29 21.44 2.84 -8.41
N LEU A 30 21.21 1.91 -9.33
CA LEU A 30 20.93 0.50 -9.02
C LEU A 30 22.10 -0.18 -8.31
N CYS A 31 23.34 0.01 -8.78
CA CYS A 31 24.55 -0.49 -8.10
C CYS A 31 24.70 0.12 -6.70
N CYS A 32 24.41 1.43 -6.54
CA CYS A 32 24.43 2.09 -5.24
C CYS A 32 23.42 1.45 -4.29
N LEU A 33 22.19 1.20 -4.74
CA LEU A 33 21.18 0.50 -3.96
C LEU A 33 21.64 -0.90 -3.60
N GLN A 34 22.12 -1.68 -4.56
CA GLN A 34 22.61 -3.04 -4.31
C GLN A 34 23.67 -3.09 -3.18
N ALA A 35 24.58 -2.10 -3.15
CA ALA A 35 25.63 -2.02 -2.13
C ALA A 35 25.15 -1.45 -0.78
N SER A 36 24.06 -0.67 -0.76
CA SER A 36 23.63 0.09 0.42
C SER A 36 22.40 -0.47 1.13
N LEU A 37 21.47 -1.11 0.41
CA LEU A 37 20.12 -1.41 0.90
C LEU A 37 20.11 -2.22 2.20
N GLN A 38 20.98 -3.22 2.31
CA GLN A 38 21.05 -4.12 3.46
C GLN A 38 21.85 -3.53 4.65
N SER A 39 22.55 -2.40 4.45
CA SER A 39 23.34 -1.76 5.49
C SER A 39 22.60 -0.59 6.12
N ARG A 40 22.30 -0.69 7.42
CA ARG A 40 21.64 0.39 8.18
C ARG A 40 22.42 1.70 8.15
N GLN A 41 23.75 1.66 8.04
CA GLN A 41 24.60 2.85 7.94
C GLN A 41 24.26 3.70 6.71
N HIS A 42 23.83 3.06 5.63
CA HIS A 42 23.51 3.70 4.36
C HIS A 42 22.01 3.90 4.16
N TYR A 43 21.22 3.93 5.24
CA TYR A 43 19.78 4.10 5.20
C TYR A 43 19.35 5.36 4.43
N ASP A 44 19.92 6.52 4.75
CA ASP A 44 19.54 7.78 4.10
C ASP A 44 19.95 7.79 2.61
N THR A 45 21.10 7.19 2.30
CA THR A 45 21.56 6.99 0.91
C THR A 45 20.60 6.08 0.14
N SER A 46 20.16 4.98 0.75
CA SER A 46 19.21 4.04 0.15
C SER A 46 17.87 4.72 -0.12
N LEU A 47 17.36 5.50 0.83
CA LEU A 47 16.13 6.27 0.65
C LEU A 47 16.26 7.33 -0.45
N ALA A 48 17.38 8.05 -0.49
CA ALA A 48 17.63 9.04 -1.53
C ALA A 48 17.69 8.39 -2.92
N ALA A 49 18.40 7.26 -3.05
CA ALA A 49 18.50 6.52 -4.30
C ALA A 49 17.14 5.95 -4.76
N LEU A 50 16.33 5.39 -3.86
CA LEU A 50 14.96 4.95 -4.18
C LEU A 50 14.06 6.09 -4.63
N ARG A 51 14.15 7.26 -3.98
CA ARG A 51 13.43 8.47 -4.41
C ARG A 51 13.89 8.94 -5.78
N CYS A 52 15.20 8.89 -6.06
CA CYS A 52 15.74 9.21 -7.39
C CYS A 52 15.20 8.26 -8.46
N LEU A 53 15.16 6.95 -8.20
CA LEU A 53 14.55 5.98 -9.13
C LEU A 53 13.07 6.25 -9.35
N THR A 54 12.32 6.54 -8.27
CA THR A 54 10.89 6.82 -8.35
C THR A 54 10.62 8.11 -9.15
N ALA A 55 11.40 9.16 -8.92
CA ALA A 55 11.33 10.40 -9.67
C ALA A 55 11.65 10.18 -11.16
N TYR A 56 12.71 9.42 -11.45
CA TYR A 56 13.06 9.07 -12.82
C TYR A 56 11.98 8.25 -13.53
N ALA A 57 11.37 7.28 -12.83
CA ALA A 57 10.26 6.47 -13.34
C ALA A 57 9.00 7.31 -13.65
N ARG A 58 8.76 8.41 -12.92
CA ARG A 58 7.68 9.36 -13.25
C ARG A 58 7.97 10.18 -14.51
N GLY A 59 9.25 10.48 -14.73
CA GLY A 59 9.74 11.33 -15.79
C GLY A 59 9.59 10.76 -17.21
N PRO A 60 9.96 11.56 -18.22
CA PRO A 60 9.79 11.24 -19.64
C PRO A 60 10.74 10.13 -20.13
N PHE A 61 11.88 9.92 -19.46
CA PHE A 61 12.92 8.97 -19.87
C PHE A 61 12.80 7.58 -19.20
N SER A 62 11.69 7.33 -18.51
CA SER A 62 11.44 6.11 -17.73
C SER A 62 11.58 4.80 -18.52
N LYS A 63 11.47 4.82 -19.86
CA LYS A 63 11.69 3.64 -20.70
C LYS A 63 13.07 3.02 -20.55
N ASP A 64 14.09 3.81 -20.19
CA ASP A 64 15.45 3.31 -19.96
C ASP A 64 15.48 2.28 -18.80
N LEU A 65 14.56 2.39 -17.83
CA LEU A 65 14.45 1.45 -16.71
C LEU A 65 14.03 0.04 -17.15
N LEU A 66 13.32 -0.12 -18.26
CA LEU A 66 12.93 -1.43 -18.80
C LEU A 66 14.14 -2.25 -19.29
N MET A 67 15.26 -1.57 -19.58
CA MET A 67 16.49 -2.20 -20.08
C MET A 67 17.59 -2.25 -19.01
N SER A 68 17.27 -1.96 -17.76
CA SER A 68 18.25 -1.75 -16.68
C SER A 68 18.38 -2.93 -15.70
N ASP A 69 17.80 -4.09 -16.02
CA ASP A 69 17.82 -5.32 -15.21
C ASP A 69 17.48 -5.05 -13.72
N VAL A 70 16.48 -4.21 -13.48
CA VAL A 70 16.05 -3.73 -12.15
C VAL A 70 15.86 -4.90 -11.18
N ASP A 71 15.36 -6.01 -11.69
CA ASP A 71 15.15 -7.26 -11.01
C ASP A 71 16.40 -7.81 -10.32
N GLN A 72 17.49 -7.91 -11.08
CA GLN A 72 18.75 -8.49 -10.63
C GLN A 72 19.39 -7.67 -9.52
N PHE A 73 19.20 -6.35 -9.54
CA PHE A 73 19.75 -5.44 -8.55
C PHE A 73 18.92 -5.36 -7.27
N LEU A 74 17.59 -5.50 -7.35
CA LEU A 74 16.70 -5.11 -6.24
C LEU A 74 15.96 -6.24 -5.56
N TRP A 75 15.41 -7.24 -6.26
CA TRP A 75 14.40 -8.12 -5.67
C TRP A 75 14.88 -8.86 -4.42
N LEU A 76 16.05 -9.50 -4.49
CA LEU A 76 16.60 -10.20 -3.32
C LEU A 76 17.12 -9.23 -2.26
N HIS A 77 17.65 -8.08 -2.69
CA HIS A 77 18.16 -7.06 -1.78
C HIS A 77 17.05 -6.30 -1.03
N LEU A 78 15.79 -6.43 -1.46
CA LEU A 78 14.62 -5.86 -0.78
C LEU A 78 14.01 -6.78 0.27
N LEU A 79 14.55 -8.01 0.46
CA LEU A 79 14.09 -8.88 1.54
C LEU A 79 14.49 -8.27 2.90
N PRO A 80 13.63 -8.36 3.92
CA PRO A 80 13.93 -7.76 5.22
C PRO A 80 15.26 -8.23 5.82
N PRO A 81 16.07 -7.30 6.34
CA PRO A 81 17.28 -7.65 7.05
C PRO A 81 16.92 -8.33 8.38
N LYS A 82 17.91 -8.98 8.98
CA LYS A 82 17.75 -9.54 10.34
C LYS A 82 17.57 -8.39 11.33
N PHE A 83 16.41 -8.37 12.00
CA PHE A 83 16.15 -7.45 13.10
C PHE A 83 16.77 -8.01 14.40
N GLU A 84 17.40 -7.16 15.20
CA GLU A 84 17.83 -7.57 16.56
C GLU A 84 16.59 -7.84 17.42
N ALA A 85 16.49 -9.06 17.96
CA ALA A 85 15.48 -9.39 18.95
C ALA A 85 15.70 -8.51 20.19
N GLN A 86 14.62 -7.99 20.78
CA GLN A 86 14.69 -7.20 22.01
C GLN A 86 15.20 -8.08 23.16
N SER A 87 16.52 -8.18 23.34
CA SER A 87 17.10 -8.83 24.49
C SER A 87 17.10 -7.86 25.67
N ASN A 88 16.40 -8.27 26.75
CA ASN A 88 16.37 -7.58 28.03
C ASN A 88 17.76 -7.61 28.69
N GLY A 89 18.68 -6.75 28.27
CA GLY A 89 19.95 -6.57 28.96
C GLY A 89 21.13 -6.24 28.07
N SER A 90 21.58 -4.98 28.19
CA SER A 90 22.88 -4.42 27.78
C SER A 90 23.17 -4.26 26.28
N THR A 91 23.39 -2.99 25.90
CA THR A 91 23.86 -2.45 24.61
C THR A 91 22.99 -2.69 23.37
N LYS A 92 22.08 -1.73 23.10
CA LYS A 92 21.45 -1.58 21.77
C LYS A 92 22.55 -1.27 20.75
N ASN A 93 22.73 -2.13 19.76
CA ASN A 93 23.67 -1.87 18.68
C ASN A 93 23.11 -0.71 17.82
N PRO A 94 23.79 0.45 17.74
CA PRO A 94 23.30 1.59 16.96
C PRO A 94 23.23 1.30 15.45
N LEU A 95 23.89 0.25 14.99
CA LEU A 95 23.91 -0.19 13.59
C LEU A 95 22.84 -1.24 13.27
N ALA A 96 22.05 -1.67 14.26
CA ALA A 96 20.98 -2.62 14.04
C ALA A 96 19.76 -1.97 13.39
N TRP A 97 19.10 -2.70 12.50
CA TRP A 97 17.87 -2.27 11.88
C TRP A 97 16.73 -2.19 12.88
N LYS A 98 15.99 -1.07 12.88
CA LYS A 98 14.66 -1.02 13.48
C LYS A 98 13.60 -1.39 12.42
N PRO A 99 12.54 -2.13 12.78
CA PRO A 99 11.49 -2.49 11.84
C PRO A 99 10.89 -1.30 11.09
N GLN A 100 10.59 -0.21 11.79
CA GLN A 100 10.01 1.01 11.20
C GLN A 100 10.90 1.68 10.14
N GLU A 101 12.23 1.59 10.30
CA GLU A 101 13.17 2.14 9.32
C GLU A 101 13.13 1.28 8.05
N TRP A 102 13.10 -0.04 8.20
CA TRP A 102 12.96 -0.94 7.06
C TRP A 102 11.62 -0.77 6.35
N TRP A 103 10.52 -0.58 7.09
CA TRP A 103 9.20 -0.34 6.51
C TRP A 103 9.21 0.85 5.54
N ARG A 104 9.96 1.91 5.86
CA ARG A 104 10.11 3.07 4.97
C ARG A 104 10.87 2.71 3.71
N VAL A 105 12.00 2.00 3.82
CA VAL A 105 12.78 1.54 2.66
C VAL A 105 11.91 0.69 1.74
N TYR A 106 11.18 -0.26 2.34
CA TYR A 106 10.30 -1.16 1.60
C TYR A 106 9.14 -0.39 0.94
N ALA A 107 8.48 0.53 1.65
CA ALA A 107 7.42 1.38 1.10
C ALA A 107 7.88 2.20 -0.11
N PHE A 108 9.03 2.89 -0.03
CA PHE A 108 9.58 3.64 -1.17
C PHE A 108 9.90 2.73 -2.37
N SER A 109 10.31 1.49 -2.11
CA SER A 109 10.57 0.49 -3.16
C SER A 109 9.28 0.02 -3.82
N LEU A 110 8.23 -0.22 -3.03
CA LEU A 110 6.90 -0.55 -3.54
C LEU A 110 6.30 0.60 -4.36
N ASP A 111 6.50 1.85 -3.95
CA ASP A 111 6.07 3.02 -4.71
C ASP A 111 6.78 3.12 -6.07
N PHE A 112 8.09 2.84 -6.12
CA PHE A 112 8.85 2.75 -7.36
C PHE A 112 8.31 1.66 -8.29
N ILE A 113 8.11 0.44 -7.78
CA ILE A 113 7.58 -0.69 -8.57
C ILE A 113 6.16 -0.37 -9.05
N SER A 114 5.32 0.22 -8.18
CA SER A 114 3.98 0.67 -8.55
C SER A 114 4.02 1.67 -9.70
N MET A 115 4.94 2.64 -9.65
CA MET A 115 5.13 3.63 -10.72
C MET A 115 5.54 2.97 -12.04
N MET A 116 6.44 1.99 -11.98
CA MET A 116 6.88 1.22 -13.15
C MET A 116 5.72 0.45 -13.80
N VAL A 117 4.91 -0.26 -12.99
CA VAL A 117 3.71 -0.96 -13.50
C VAL A 117 2.72 0.04 -14.08
N MET A 118 2.49 1.17 -13.40
CA MET A 118 1.56 2.19 -13.87
C MET A 118 1.98 2.81 -15.21
N LYS A 119 3.28 3.10 -15.39
CA LYS A 119 3.82 3.76 -16.59
C LYS A 119 4.03 2.81 -17.76
N HIS A 120 4.49 1.59 -17.50
CA HIS A 120 4.91 0.65 -18.55
C HIS A 120 3.96 -0.53 -18.73
N GLY A 121 3.00 -0.73 -17.82
CA GLY A 121 1.93 -1.71 -17.94
C GLY A 121 2.45 -3.11 -18.27
N GLN A 122 2.00 -3.65 -19.41
CA GLN A 122 2.33 -5.01 -19.86
C GLN A 122 3.83 -5.28 -19.97
N PHE A 123 4.64 -4.26 -20.27
CA PHE A 123 6.09 -4.41 -20.41
C PHE A 123 6.81 -4.66 -19.09
N PHE A 124 6.20 -4.31 -17.96
CA PHE A 124 6.79 -4.50 -16.62
C PHE A 124 5.92 -5.39 -15.70
N ALA A 125 4.71 -5.75 -16.13
CA ALA A 125 3.79 -6.53 -15.31
C ALA A 125 4.37 -7.89 -14.88
N GLY A 126 5.07 -8.61 -15.76
CA GLY A 126 5.69 -9.91 -15.42
C GLY A 126 6.79 -9.80 -14.36
N ASP A 127 7.63 -8.79 -14.48
CA ASP A 127 8.68 -8.48 -13.51
C ASP A 127 8.06 -8.16 -12.14
N ALA A 128 7.01 -7.34 -12.13
CA ALA A 128 6.30 -7.01 -10.90
C ALA A 128 5.54 -8.21 -10.30
N ILE A 129 4.97 -9.11 -11.11
CA ILE A 129 4.36 -10.37 -10.63
C ILE A 129 5.43 -11.27 -10.01
N THR A 130 6.61 -11.38 -10.64
CA THR A 130 7.75 -12.13 -10.11
C THR A 130 8.20 -11.57 -8.76
N PHE A 131 8.31 -10.24 -8.65
CA PHE A 131 8.57 -9.58 -7.37
C PHE A 131 7.55 -9.97 -6.29
N VAL A 132 6.26 -9.89 -6.58
CA VAL A 132 5.21 -10.25 -5.61
C VAL A 132 5.30 -11.72 -5.22
N GLY A 133 5.68 -12.61 -6.15
CA GLY A 133 5.96 -14.01 -5.86
C GLY A 133 7.09 -14.19 -4.84
N VAL A 134 8.21 -13.48 -5.02
CA VAL A 134 9.37 -13.52 -4.11
C VAL A 134 9.03 -12.90 -2.74
N HIS A 135 8.18 -11.86 -2.73
CA HIS A 135 7.89 -11.06 -1.54
C HIS A 135 6.52 -11.35 -0.90
N LEU A 136 5.87 -12.46 -1.26
CA LEU A 136 4.47 -12.72 -0.93
C LEU A 136 4.18 -12.60 0.58
N GLU A 137 4.96 -13.29 1.41
CA GLU A 137 4.76 -13.29 2.87
C GLU A 137 4.89 -11.87 3.45
N HIS A 138 5.92 -11.14 3.02
CA HIS A 138 6.19 -9.77 3.45
C HIS A 138 5.13 -8.77 3.00
N LEU A 139 4.56 -8.96 1.79
CA LEU A 139 3.45 -8.14 1.30
C LEU A 139 2.17 -8.40 2.08
N ILE A 140 1.86 -9.66 2.40
CA ILE A 140 0.73 -10.04 3.24
C ILE A 140 0.89 -9.42 4.63
N GLU A 141 2.07 -9.53 5.23
CA GLU A 141 2.39 -8.91 6.52
C GLU A 141 2.23 -7.38 6.46
N ALA A 142 2.75 -6.73 5.42
CA ALA A 142 2.63 -5.28 5.22
C ALA A 142 1.17 -4.82 5.09
N VAL A 143 0.35 -5.55 4.34
CA VAL A 143 -1.08 -5.25 4.16
C VAL A 143 -1.86 -5.41 5.47
N LEU A 144 -1.47 -6.37 6.32
CA LEU A 144 -2.12 -6.66 7.60
C LEU A 144 -1.49 -5.95 8.79
N LEU A 145 -0.36 -5.27 8.60
CA LEU A 145 0.43 -4.63 9.67
C LEU A 145 -0.40 -3.68 10.55
N PRO A 146 -1.34 -2.86 10.04
CA PRO A 146 -2.17 -1.98 10.87
C PRO A 146 -3.03 -2.71 11.93
N ARG A 147 -3.23 -4.02 11.78
CA ARG A 147 -3.90 -4.87 12.77
C ARG A 147 -3.05 -5.08 14.02
N GLN A 148 -1.73 -5.19 13.84
CA GLN A 148 -0.77 -5.49 14.90
C GLN A 148 -0.21 -4.20 15.52
N VAL A 149 0.14 -3.24 14.67
CA VAL A 149 0.81 -2.00 15.07
C VAL A 149 0.03 -0.82 14.50
N TYR A 150 -0.58 -0.05 15.39
CA TYR A 150 -1.34 1.15 15.02
C TYR A 150 -0.45 2.40 15.07
N ASN A 151 0.22 2.70 13.95
CA ASN A 151 0.95 3.96 13.77
C ASN A 151 1.00 4.37 12.29
N ILE A 152 1.44 5.60 12.02
CA ILE A 152 1.45 6.15 10.66
C ILE A 152 2.44 5.43 9.73
N ASP A 153 3.57 4.93 10.24
CA ASP A 153 4.55 4.20 9.42
C ASP A 153 3.99 2.86 8.93
N ALA A 154 3.26 2.13 9.78
CA ALA A 154 2.56 0.90 9.43
C ALA A 154 1.45 1.14 8.39
N LEU A 155 0.68 2.22 8.56
CA LEU A 155 -0.35 2.62 7.61
C LEU A 155 0.25 3.04 6.26
N ASN A 156 1.37 3.77 6.26
CA ASN A 156 2.06 4.15 5.02
C ASN A 156 2.58 2.91 4.28
N LEU A 157 3.14 1.93 4.99
CA LEU A 157 3.60 0.69 4.36
C LEU A 157 2.43 -0.12 3.77
N CYS A 158 1.32 -0.24 4.50
CA CYS A 158 0.09 -0.86 4.02
C CYS A 158 -0.43 -0.14 2.75
N ALA A 159 -0.45 1.19 2.76
CA ALA A 159 -0.86 2.01 1.63
C ALA A 159 0.02 1.81 0.39
N SER A 160 1.35 1.84 0.53
CA SER A 160 2.28 1.56 -0.59
C SER A 160 2.12 0.13 -1.12
N SER A 161 1.86 -0.84 -0.24
CA SER A 161 1.60 -2.24 -0.63
C SER A 161 0.30 -2.35 -1.44
N LEU A 162 -0.79 -1.76 -0.97
CA LEU A 162 -2.05 -1.76 -1.72
C LEU A 162 -1.97 -0.96 -3.01
N ASN A 163 -1.18 0.12 -3.07
CA ASN A 163 -0.96 0.87 -4.30
C ASN A 163 -0.33 -0.02 -5.39
N LEU A 164 0.67 -0.84 -5.04
CA LEU A 164 1.23 -1.83 -5.97
C LEU A 164 0.17 -2.82 -6.45
N VAL A 165 -0.63 -3.35 -5.52
CA VAL A 165 -1.71 -4.28 -5.85
C VAL A 165 -2.72 -3.63 -6.79
N VAL A 166 -3.15 -2.39 -6.56
CA VAL A 166 -4.06 -1.63 -7.44
C VAL A 166 -3.51 -1.53 -8.88
N GLN A 167 -2.20 -1.38 -9.05
CA GLN A 167 -1.61 -1.37 -10.40
C GLN A 167 -1.58 -2.77 -11.02
N LEU A 168 -1.30 -3.81 -10.24
CA LEU A 168 -1.17 -5.19 -10.72
C LEU A 168 -2.50 -5.87 -11.03
N VAL A 169 -3.58 -5.55 -10.31
CA VAL A 169 -4.91 -6.16 -10.57
C VAL A 169 -5.46 -5.81 -11.95
N LYS A 170 -4.97 -4.75 -12.60
CA LYS A 170 -5.24 -4.45 -14.01
C LYS A 170 -4.76 -5.55 -14.96
N PHE A 171 -3.84 -6.39 -14.48
CA PHE A 171 -3.24 -7.54 -15.18
C PHE A 171 -3.62 -8.86 -14.51
N GLU A 172 -4.76 -8.93 -13.80
CA GLU A 172 -5.20 -10.09 -13.01
C GLU A 172 -5.13 -11.42 -13.76
N SER A 173 -5.59 -11.48 -15.01
CA SER A 173 -5.55 -12.71 -15.82
C SER A 173 -4.12 -13.23 -16.01
N ARG A 174 -3.18 -12.32 -16.31
CA ARG A 174 -1.75 -12.66 -16.42
C ARG A 174 -1.19 -13.12 -15.08
N TRP A 175 -1.48 -12.36 -14.01
CA TRP A 175 -1.02 -12.70 -12.66
C TRP A 175 -1.53 -14.08 -12.22
N ARG A 176 -2.79 -14.41 -12.51
CA ARG A 176 -3.36 -15.72 -12.22
C ARG A 176 -2.61 -16.85 -12.93
N MET A 177 -2.30 -16.67 -14.22
CA MET A 177 -1.58 -17.68 -15.00
C MET A 177 -0.13 -17.86 -14.53
N GLU A 178 0.56 -16.76 -14.23
CA GLU A 178 1.98 -16.79 -13.84
C GLU A 178 2.18 -17.21 -12.38
N ASN A 179 1.30 -16.78 -11.46
CA ASN A 179 1.44 -17.08 -10.03
C ASN A 179 0.11 -16.94 -9.24
N ILE A 180 -0.78 -17.93 -9.39
CA ILE A 180 -2.07 -17.99 -8.69
C ILE A 180 -1.95 -17.95 -7.15
N ASN A 181 -0.90 -18.55 -6.59
CA ASN A 181 -0.71 -18.61 -5.13
C ASN A 181 -0.52 -17.20 -4.55
N SER A 182 0.31 -16.39 -5.20
CA SER A 182 0.53 -15.00 -4.80
C SER A 182 -0.73 -14.15 -4.97
N LEU A 183 -1.48 -14.34 -6.06
CA LEU A 183 -2.76 -13.67 -6.27
C LEU A 183 -3.75 -13.98 -5.14
N VAL A 184 -3.94 -15.27 -4.81
CA VAL A 184 -4.87 -15.70 -3.74
C VAL A 184 -4.43 -15.18 -2.37
N GLY A 185 -3.14 -15.20 -2.07
CA GLY A 185 -2.60 -14.64 -0.83
C GLY A 185 -2.90 -13.15 -0.69
N ILE A 186 -2.67 -12.38 -1.76
CA ILE A 186 -2.99 -10.96 -1.80
C ILE A 186 -4.50 -10.75 -1.67
N MET A 187 -5.35 -11.44 -2.44
CA MET A 187 -6.81 -11.34 -2.36
C MET A 187 -7.33 -11.51 -0.92
N ARG A 188 -6.88 -12.55 -0.22
CA ARG A 188 -7.25 -12.82 1.17
C ARG A 188 -6.77 -11.73 2.13
N SER A 189 -5.53 -11.29 1.98
CA SER A 189 -4.96 -10.22 2.83
C SER A 189 -5.67 -8.88 2.61
N THR A 190 -6.03 -8.53 1.37
CA THR A 190 -6.79 -7.33 1.03
C THR A 190 -8.20 -7.37 1.63
N SER A 191 -8.88 -8.53 1.58
CA SER A 191 -10.20 -8.72 2.20
C SER A 191 -10.15 -8.48 3.72
N ALA A 192 -9.18 -9.12 4.38
CA ALA A 192 -8.93 -8.93 5.80
C ALA A 192 -8.56 -7.48 6.14
N CYS A 193 -7.76 -6.81 5.30
CA CYS A 193 -7.39 -5.40 5.45
C CYS A 193 -8.63 -4.48 5.44
N LEU A 194 -9.55 -4.68 4.49
CA LEU A 194 -10.79 -3.90 4.43
C LEU A 194 -11.60 -4.06 5.72
N HIS A 195 -11.76 -5.29 6.20
CA HIS A 195 -12.42 -5.55 7.48
C HIS A 195 -11.73 -4.80 8.63
N GLN A 196 -10.40 -4.79 8.69
CA GLN A 196 -9.65 -4.07 9.72
C GLN A 196 -9.85 -2.55 9.64
N CYS A 197 -9.82 -1.95 8.45
CA CYS A 197 -10.06 -0.52 8.29
C CYS A 197 -11.44 -0.11 8.84
N VAL A 198 -12.48 -0.91 8.57
CA VAL A 198 -13.82 -0.65 9.11
C VAL A 198 -13.84 -0.75 10.64
N MET A 199 -13.17 -1.75 11.20
CA MET A 199 -13.05 -1.90 12.66
C MET A 199 -12.30 -0.74 13.32
N LEU A 200 -11.23 -0.24 12.70
CA LEU A 200 -10.47 0.92 13.18
C LEU A 200 -11.33 2.20 13.16
N ILE A 201 -12.08 2.43 12.08
CA ILE A 201 -13.01 3.59 11.98
C ILE A 201 -14.12 3.48 13.04
N LEU A 202 -14.67 2.29 13.27
CA LEU A 202 -15.70 2.07 14.30
C LEU A 202 -15.16 2.36 15.71
N ARG A 203 -13.92 1.95 16.02
CA ARG A 203 -13.27 2.25 17.31
C ARG A 203 -12.99 3.74 17.48
N ALA A 204 -12.52 4.42 16.43
CA ALA A 204 -12.30 5.87 16.41
C ALA A 204 -13.50 6.66 16.93
N ARG A 205 -14.71 6.21 16.60
CA ARG A 205 -15.96 6.89 16.95
C ARG A 205 -16.50 6.54 18.33
N ARG A 206 -16.10 5.40 18.92
CA ARG A 206 -16.58 4.97 20.25
C ARG A 206 -15.80 5.62 21.41
N SER A 207 -14.65 6.24 21.13
CA SER A 207 -13.75 6.80 22.14
C SER A 207 -13.82 8.33 22.24
N PRO A 208 -14.87 8.88 22.88
CA PRO A 208 -14.66 10.11 23.64
C PRO A 208 -14.92 10.01 25.16
N ASP A 209 -15.64 8.98 25.67
CA ASP A 209 -16.22 9.06 27.04
C ASP A 209 -16.05 7.81 27.96
N LEU A 210 -15.23 6.83 27.61
CA LEU A 210 -15.02 5.67 28.49
C LEU A 210 -13.59 5.66 29.04
N THR A 211 -13.51 5.60 30.36
CA THR A 211 -12.28 5.48 31.16
C THR A 211 -11.36 4.40 30.56
N PRO A 212 -10.03 4.65 30.52
CA PRO A 212 -9.09 3.69 29.95
C PRO A 212 -9.08 2.43 30.83
N GLN A 213 -9.71 1.35 30.35
CA GLN A 213 -9.45 0.02 30.89
C GLN A 213 -8.01 -0.35 30.55
N ALA A 214 -7.27 -0.81 31.57
CA ALA A 214 -5.84 -1.08 31.53
C ALA A 214 -5.41 -2.14 30.48
N ASP A 215 -6.36 -2.86 29.88
CA ASP A 215 -6.09 -3.86 28.84
C ASP A 215 -6.10 -3.30 27.40
N ASP A 216 -6.62 -2.09 27.16
CA ASP A 216 -6.63 -1.43 25.84
C ASP A 216 -5.32 -0.66 25.55
N MET A 217 -4.36 -0.72 26.47
CA MET A 217 -3.09 0.01 26.43
C MET A 217 -2.05 -0.58 25.45
N ALA A 218 -2.40 -1.66 24.73
CA ALA A 218 -1.49 -2.36 23.82
C ALA A 218 -1.54 -1.86 22.35
N LEU A 219 -2.51 -1.02 21.97
CA LEU A 219 -2.74 -0.62 20.56
C LEU A 219 -2.66 0.89 20.32
N GLY A 220 -1.53 1.51 20.67
CA GLY A 220 -1.10 2.81 20.12
C GLY A 220 -2.01 4.03 20.41
N PRO A 221 -1.61 5.24 19.96
CA PRO A 221 -2.33 6.48 20.24
C PRO A 221 -3.73 6.48 19.59
N ALA A 222 -4.67 7.18 20.24
CA ALA A 222 -6.09 7.17 19.88
C ALA A 222 -6.35 7.44 18.38
N PRO A 223 -7.31 6.73 17.76
CA PRO A 223 -7.68 6.87 16.34
C PRO A 223 -8.29 8.22 15.90
N THR A 224 -8.08 9.28 16.67
CA THR A 224 -8.72 10.59 16.50
C THR A 224 -7.86 11.63 15.78
N GLN A 225 -6.61 11.31 15.41
CA GLN A 225 -5.79 12.23 14.61
C GLN A 225 -6.27 12.25 13.14
N PRO A 226 -6.54 13.43 12.56
CA PRO A 226 -7.11 13.53 11.22
C PRO A 226 -6.23 12.91 10.12
N ALA A 227 -4.91 13.03 10.24
CA ALA A 227 -3.96 12.42 9.30
C ALA A 227 -4.03 10.89 9.29
N VAL A 228 -4.27 10.28 10.45
CA VAL A 228 -4.36 8.82 10.60
C VAL A 228 -5.67 8.31 10.02
N LEU A 229 -6.79 8.99 10.31
CA LEU A 229 -8.09 8.66 9.73
C LEU A 229 -8.08 8.80 8.21
N HIS A 230 -7.49 9.87 7.69
CA HIS A 230 -7.34 10.07 6.24
C HIS A 230 -6.59 8.91 5.59
N ARG A 231 -5.46 8.49 6.19
CA ARG A 231 -4.71 7.35 5.68
C ARG A 231 -5.50 6.03 5.73
N ILE A 232 -6.29 5.80 6.79
CA ILE A 232 -7.17 4.63 6.87
C ILE A 232 -8.22 4.64 5.75
N LEU A 233 -8.80 5.81 5.43
CA LEU A 233 -9.76 5.94 4.34
C LEU A 233 -9.13 5.68 2.97
N GLU A 234 -7.90 6.13 2.74
CA GLU A 234 -7.16 5.80 1.52
C GLU A 234 -6.90 4.30 1.39
N ILE A 235 -6.47 3.64 2.48
CA ILE A 235 -6.27 2.18 2.53
C ILE A 235 -7.60 1.46 2.24
N LEU A 236 -8.69 1.89 2.89
CA LEU A 236 -10.03 1.35 2.67
C LEU A 236 -10.45 1.48 1.20
N HIS A 237 -10.21 2.64 0.59
CA HIS A 237 -10.50 2.90 -0.81
C HIS A 237 -9.71 1.97 -1.74
N MET A 238 -8.38 1.89 -1.57
CA MET A 238 -7.53 1.02 -2.39
C MET A 238 -7.88 -0.45 -2.22
N ALA A 239 -8.13 -0.92 -0.99
CA ALA A 239 -8.56 -2.29 -0.74
C ALA A 239 -9.88 -2.60 -1.46
N THR A 240 -10.81 -1.65 -1.47
CA THR A 240 -12.08 -1.78 -2.20
C THR A 240 -11.86 -1.89 -3.71
N LEU A 241 -11.00 -1.05 -4.30
CA LEU A 241 -10.67 -1.12 -5.73
C LEU A 241 -10.06 -2.47 -6.13
N CYS A 242 -9.16 -3.00 -5.29
CA CYS A 242 -8.59 -4.32 -5.51
C CYS A 242 -9.66 -5.42 -5.46
N LEU A 243 -10.52 -5.41 -4.44
CA LEU A 243 -11.59 -6.40 -4.28
C LEU A 243 -12.59 -6.36 -5.43
N LEU A 244 -12.92 -5.19 -5.96
CA LEU A 244 -13.76 -5.05 -7.16
C LEU A 244 -13.09 -5.69 -8.38
N SER A 245 -11.78 -5.56 -8.52
CA SER A 245 -11.01 -6.18 -9.61
C SER A 245 -10.92 -7.71 -9.47
N PHE A 246 -11.08 -8.22 -8.26
CA PHE A 246 -11.15 -9.66 -7.96
C PHE A 246 -12.57 -10.24 -8.07
N SER A 247 -13.53 -9.44 -8.54
CA SER A 247 -14.91 -9.87 -8.75
C SER A 247 -15.31 -9.72 -10.22
N PRO A 248 -16.24 -10.56 -10.71
CA PRO A 248 -16.77 -10.37 -12.05
C PRO A 248 -17.58 -9.07 -12.10
N ASP A 249 -17.58 -8.41 -13.25
CA ASP A 249 -18.43 -7.25 -13.44
C ASP A 249 -19.92 -7.65 -13.42
N LEU A 250 -20.79 -6.69 -13.07
CA LEU A 250 -22.22 -6.94 -12.92
C LEU A 250 -22.89 -7.42 -14.22
N LEU A 251 -22.47 -6.91 -15.38
CA LEU A 251 -23.08 -7.28 -16.65
C LEU A 251 -22.70 -8.72 -17.01
N SER A 252 -21.45 -9.11 -16.80
CA SER A 252 -20.94 -10.46 -16.96
C SER A 252 -21.67 -11.45 -16.05
N LEU A 253 -21.95 -11.07 -14.79
CA LEU A 253 -22.75 -11.87 -13.86
C LEU A 253 -24.21 -12.08 -14.34
N LEU A 254 -24.81 -11.07 -14.96
CA LEU A 254 -26.20 -11.14 -15.44
C LEU A 254 -26.31 -11.83 -16.80
N ALA A 255 -25.28 -11.70 -17.66
CA ALA A 255 -25.28 -12.20 -19.03
C ALA A 255 -24.76 -13.64 -19.15
N ASP A 256 -23.85 -14.07 -18.28
CA ASP A 256 -23.30 -15.43 -18.31
C ASP A 256 -24.03 -16.35 -17.32
N PRO A 257 -24.82 -17.33 -17.79
CA PRO A 257 -25.48 -18.30 -16.92
C PRO A 257 -24.49 -19.25 -16.22
N ARG A 258 -23.21 -19.27 -16.60
CA ARG A 258 -22.17 -20.13 -16.01
C ARG A 258 -21.11 -19.27 -15.33
N LEU A 259 -21.27 -19.06 -14.02
CA LEU A 259 -20.21 -18.45 -13.23
C LEU A 259 -19.02 -19.41 -13.10
N ASP A 260 -17.84 -18.98 -13.55
CA ASP A 260 -16.58 -19.70 -13.33
C ASP A 260 -16.18 -19.61 -11.86
N LEU A 261 -16.55 -20.64 -11.09
CA LEU A 261 -16.28 -20.75 -9.65
C LEU A 261 -14.79 -21.00 -9.33
N GLU A 262 -14.00 -21.49 -10.29
CA GLU A 262 -12.56 -21.67 -10.10
C GLU A 262 -11.84 -20.32 -10.16
N ARG A 263 -12.29 -19.46 -11.08
CA ARG A 263 -11.79 -18.08 -11.18
C ARG A 263 -12.31 -17.19 -10.05
N TRP A 264 -13.61 -17.21 -9.80
CA TRP A 264 -14.29 -16.29 -8.88
C TRP A 264 -14.58 -16.94 -7.53
N GLN A 265 -13.54 -16.99 -6.70
CA GLN A 265 -13.70 -17.47 -5.32
C GLN A 265 -14.42 -16.43 -4.46
N PRO A 266 -15.34 -16.84 -3.57
CA PRO A 266 -16.03 -15.91 -2.68
C PRO A 266 -15.07 -15.25 -1.71
N VAL A 267 -14.92 -13.92 -1.82
CA VAL A 267 -14.04 -13.11 -0.96
C VAL A 267 -14.81 -12.50 0.23
N VAL A 268 -16.14 -12.46 0.13
CA VAL A 268 -17.06 -11.91 1.12
C VAL A 268 -18.02 -13.00 1.58
N GLU A 269 -18.12 -13.19 2.89
CA GLU A 269 -19.03 -14.13 3.52
C GLU A 269 -20.45 -13.55 3.62
N LEU A 270 -21.47 -14.39 3.34
CA LEU A 270 -22.89 -14.06 3.43
C LEU A 270 -23.38 -13.95 4.88
N SER A 271 -22.91 -12.93 5.59
CA SER A 271 -23.32 -12.60 6.96
C SER A 271 -23.60 -11.12 7.09
N PHE A 272 -24.75 -10.76 7.64
CA PHE A 272 -25.20 -9.38 7.84
C PHE A 272 -25.06 -8.91 9.30
N GLY A 273 -24.40 -9.70 10.15
CA GLY A 273 -24.13 -9.35 11.53
C GLY A 273 -23.20 -8.13 11.66
N ALA A 274 -23.29 -7.44 12.79
CA ALA A 274 -22.37 -6.35 13.10
C ALA A 274 -20.91 -6.84 13.10
N PRO A 275 -19.94 -6.01 12.68
CA PRO A 275 -18.53 -6.36 12.69
C PRO A 275 -18.06 -6.78 14.09
N LYS A 276 -17.45 -7.96 14.16
CA LYS A 276 -16.93 -8.53 15.41
C LYS A 276 -15.41 -8.37 15.46
N ILE A 277 -14.89 -8.21 16.67
CA ILE A 277 -13.44 -8.30 16.88
C ILE A 277 -13.06 -9.78 16.80
N THR A 278 -12.22 -10.13 15.83
CA THR A 278 -11.77 -11.51 15.60
C THR A 278 -10.25 -11.56 15.69
N TYR A 279 -9.72 -12.54 16.43
CA TYR A 279 -8.27 -12.74 16.64
C TYR A 279 -7.59 -13.58 15.54
N GLU A 280 -8.35 -14.15 14.60
CA GLU A 280 -7.84 -14.84 13.41
C GLU A 280 -6.94 -13.95 12.55
N GLN A 281 -5.88 -14.53 11.98
CA GLN A 281 -4.93 -13.82 11.12
C GLN A 281 -5.60 -13.23 9.87
N PHE A 282 -6.55 -13.97 9.28
CA PHE A 282 -7.35 -13.55 8.14
C PHE A 282 -8.84 -13.53 8.51
N PRO A 283 -9.32 -12.46 9.19
CA PRO A 283 -10.75 -12.34 9.46
C PRO A 283 -11.53 -12.30 8.17
N GLN A 284 -12.65 -13.02 8.13
CA GLN A 284 -13.54 -13.03 6.97
C GLN A 284 -14.25 -11.68 6.85
N LEU A 285 -14.20 -11.10 5.65
CA LEU A 285 -14.99 -9.93 5.32
C LEU A 285 -16.44 -10.36 5.12
N THR A 286 -17.37 -9.68 5.80
CA THR A 286 -18.81 -9.99 5.73
C THR A 286 -19.60 -8.85 5.09
N PHE A 287 -20.77 -9.14 4.52
CA PHE A 287 -21.68 -8.09 4.03
C PHE A 287 -22.08 -7.09 5.13
N GLY A 288 -22.23 -7.54 6.38
CA GLY A 288 -22.50 -6.67 7.52
C GLY A 288 -21.36 -5.68 7.80
N THR A 289 -20.11 -6.08 7.53
CA THR A 289 -18.94 -5.19 7.60
C THR A 289 -18.96 -4.13 6.51
N ILE A 290 -19.26 -4.53 5.27
CA ILE A 290 -19.37 -3.61 4.14
C ILE A 290 -20.52 -2.62 4.37
N LEU A 291 -21.69 -3.11 4.82
CA LEU A 291 -22.85 -2.27 5.12
C LEU A 291 -22.53 -1.26 6.23
N SER A 292 -21.82 -1.70 7.27
CA SER A 292 -21.35 -0.80 8.34
C SER A 292 -20.44 0.30 7.79
N ALA A 293 -19.50 -0.05 6.89
CA ALA A 293 -18.63 0.92 6.24
C ALA A 293 -19.44 1.96 5.44
N ILE A 294 -20.38 1.51 4.62
CA ILE A 294 -21.26 2.38 3.83
C ILE A 294 -22.03 3.32 4.76
N CYS A 295 -22.70 2.80 5.79
CA CYS A 295 -23.45 3.62 6.74
C CYS A 295 -22.57 4.66 7.44
N LEU A 296 -21.32 4.31 7.80
CA LEU A 296 -20.39 5.26 8.43
C LEU A 296 -19.99 6.38 7.48
N LEU A 297 -19.62 6.03 6.25
CA LEU A 297 -19.18 6.99 5.23
C LEU A 297 -20.33 7.92 4.83
N THR A 298 -21.54 7.38 4.58
CA THR A 298 -22.73 8.17 4.25
C THR A 298 -23.11 9.10 5.40
N LYS A 299 -23.10 8.63 6.66
CA LYS A 299 -23.37 9.51 7.82
C LYS A 299 -22.34 10.64 7.93
N SER A 300 -21.06 10.34 7.68
CA SER A 300 -20.00 11.35 7.71
C SER A 300 -20.23 12.42 6.63
N LEU A 301 -20.56 12.01 5.41
CA LEU A 301 -20.87 12.91 4.29
C LEU A 301 -22.10 13.78 4.57
N ASN A 302 -23.15 13.20 5.17
CA ASN A 302 -24.35 13.97 5.52
C ASN A 302 -24.07 15.00 6.64
N HIS A 303 -23.23 14.66 7.62
CA HIS A 303 -22.82 15.61 8.65
C HIS A 303 -22.01 16.78 8.08
N THR A 304 -21.08 16.51 7.15
CA THR A 304 -20.33 17.60 6.48
C THR A 304 -21.26 18.50 5.69
N TYR A 305 -22.20 17.91 4.94
CA TYR A 305 -23.18 18.65 4.14
C TYR A 305 -24.03 19.62 5.01
N HIS A 306 -24.58 19.14 6.13
CA HIS A 306 -25.37 20.01 7.02
C HIS A 306 -24.51 21.01 7.83
N SER A 307 -23.24 20.73 8.09
CA SER A 307 -22.34 21.69 8.75
C SER A 307 -22.00 22.89 7.84
N GLU A 308 -21.90 22.66 6.53
CA GLU A 308 -21.67 23.72 5.54
C GLU A 308 -22.92 24.59 5.35
N GLU A 309 -24.12 23.99 5.32
CA GLU A 309 -25.39 24.73 5.29
C GLU A 309 -25.60 25.59 6.56
N GLY A 310 -25.21 25.08 7.74
CA GLY A 310 -25.29 25.81 9.01
C GLY A 310 -24.29 26.96 9.16
N SER A 311 -23.11 26.86 8.53
CA SER A 311 -22.08 27.92 8.55
C SER A 311 -22.31 29.01 7.50
N GLY A 312 -23.11 28.76 6.46
CA GLY A 312 -23.44 29.71 5.40
C GLY A 312 -24.73 30.53 5.61
N GLY A 313 -25.55 30.18 6.60
CA GLY A 313 -26.89 30.78 6.81
C GLY A 313 -26.95 32.00 7.75
N GLY A 314 -25.83 32.46 8.31
CA GLY A 314 -25.79 33.49 9.35
C GLY A 314 -25.74 34.94 8.87
N GLY A 315 -26.05 35.26 7.60
CA GLY A 315 -25.92 36.62 7.09
C GLY A 315 -26.76 36.94 5.87
N ARG A 316 -27.96 37.50 6.12
CA ARG A 316 -28.74 38.50 5.34
C ARG A 316 -30.24 38.25 5.54
N SER A 317 -30.90 39.00 6.44
CA SER A 317 -31.54 40.33 6.24
C SER A 317 -33.07 40.17 6.05
N PRO A 318 -33.92 41.19 6.31
CA PRO A 318 -33.67 42.53 6.88
C PRO A 318 -34.22 42.74 8.30
#